data_AF-A0A945L272-F1
#
_entry.id   AF-A0A945L272-F1
#
_cell.length_a   1.000
_cell.length_b   1.000
_cell.length_c   1.000
_cell.angle_alpha   90.00
_cell.angle_beta   90.00
_cell.angle_gamma   90.00
#
_symmetry.space_group_name_H-M   'P 1'
#
loop_
_entity.id
_entity.type
_entity.pdbx_description
1 polymer ?
#
loop_
_entity_poly.entity_id
_entity_poly.type
_entity_poly.pdbx_seq_one_letter_code
_entity_poly.pdbx_strand_id
1 'polypeptide(L)'
;MKLKSRYSFSRFLLALSTAATLLFSTTSFGAKAELDQYGGWTGIKGKKTGFFHLEKIDGRNWFITPDGNVFYPVALSHMLSGETRTAAKKLFGNDKEAWVCDSVKKARDMGFNSALGGASSPERNLNGYVDLPLSEKVFEEEKFPYAVGVILMKHPWEFVEGETLPDIFDPAYTRLIEDRAAAAVPPVKDNPLVLGYYYGFGAFNHSQDWINHHMSLGPNSHGRVEITNLLNKRYKGDVKRFNEVYGMNLKRISDLNTKAELVYGKDFGRANYPSVGKRLDANKVEDFNAIVS
;
A
#
# COMPACT_ATOMS: atom_id res chain seq x y z
N MET A 1 -35.41 5.97 -81.46
CA MET A 1 -36.37 7.01 -81.90
C MET A 1 -36.24 8.22 -80.98
N LYS A 2 -35.79 9.35 -81.53
CA LYS A 2 -35.81 10.76 -81.04
C LYS A 2 -35.26 11.08 -79.63
N LEU A 3 -34.05 11.63 -79.51
CA LEU A 3 -33.67 13.07 -79.63
C LEU A 3 -34.11 13.94 -78.44
N LYS A 4 -33.13 14.45 -77.66
CA LYS A 4 -32.68 15.86 -77.76
C LYS A 4 -31.56 16.17 -76.76
N SER A 5 -30.39 16.51 -77.31
CA SER A 5 -29.43 17.42 -76.67
C SER A 5 -30.00 18.83 -76.67
N ARG A 6 -29.56 19.71 -75.76
CA ARG A 6 -29.47 21.17 -75.98
C ARG A 6 -28.55 21.86 -74.95
N TYR A 7 -27.36 22.26 -75.44
CA TYR A 7 -26.55 23.48 -75.17
C TYR A 7 -25.99 23.70 -73.75
N SER A 8 -24.85 24.34 -73.49
CA SER A 8 -24.01 25.29 -74.25
C SER A 8 -22.58 25.36 -73.67
N PHE A 9 -21.62 25.70 -74.53
CA PHE A 9 -20.28 26.22 -74.20
C PHE A 9 -20.36 27.49 -73.31
N SER A 10 -19.44 27.67 -72.34
CA SER A 10 -18.32 28.66 -72.45
C SER A 10 -17.56 28.88 -71.12
N ARG A 11 -16.22 28.74 -71.22
CA ARG A 11 -15.12 29.58 -70.68
C ARG A 11 -14.89 29.80 -69.17
N PHE A 12 -13.65 29.44 -68.81
CA PHE A 12 -12.68 30.12 -67.91
C PHE A 12 -13.03 30.31 -66.43
N LEU A 13 -12.22 29.69 -65.56
CA LEU A 13 -11.29 30.45 -64.71
C LEU A 13 -10.26 29.52 -64.03
N LEU A 14 -9.02 29.97 -64.12
CA LEU A 14 -7.80 29.46 -63.50
C LEU A 14 -7.91 29.64 -61.97
N ALA A 15 -7.64 28.61 -61.17
CA ALA A 15 -7.29 28.79 -59.76
C ALA A 15 -6.28 27.74 -59.34
N LEU A 16 -5.13 28.23 -58.89
CA LEU A 16 -3.96 27.51 -58.42
C LEU A 16 -4.33 26.39 -57.43
N SER A 17 -3.90 25.15 -57.70
CA SER A 17 -3.79 24.15 -56.65
C SER A 17 -2.48 24.39 -55.90
N THR A 18 -2.53 25.14 -54.80
CA THR A 18 -1.49 25.13 -53.78
C THR A 18 -1.33 23.71 -53.26
N ALA A 19 -0.20 23.08 -53.58
CA ALA A 19 0.24 21.87 -52.92
C ALA A 19 0.47 22.20 -51.43
N ALA A 20 -0.50 21.85 -50.60
CA ALA A 20 -0.34 21.88 -49.16
C ALA A 20 0.54 20.70 -48.77
N THR A 21 1.84 20.92 -48.70
CA THR A 21 2.77 19.99 -48.05
C THR A 21 2.39 19.95 -46.57
N LEU A 22 1.63 18.93 -46.17
CA LEU A 22 1.46 18.60 -44.76
C LEU A 22 2.84 18.20 -44.22
N LEU A 23 3.52 19.16 -43.62
CA LEU A 23 4.59 18.90 -42.67
C LEU A 23 3.93 18.16 -41.50
N PHE A 24 3.96 16.82 -41.54
CA PHE A 24 3.85 16.04 -40.33
C PHE A 24 4.99 16.49 -39.43
N SER A 25 4.68 17.35 -38.46
CA SER A 25 5.53 17.52 -37.30
C SER A 25 5.63 16.15 -36.66
N THR A 26 6.74 15.45 -36.91
CA THR A 26 7.16 14.35 -36.06
C THR A 26 7.36 14.96 -34.68
N THR A 27 6.34 14.91 -33.83
CA THR A 27 6.52 15.10 -32.40
C THR A 27 7.54 14.04 -32.02
N SER A 28 8.78 14.51 -31.80
CA SER A 28 9.83 13.70 -31.21
C SER A 28 9.34 13.26 -29.85
N PHE A 29 8.74 12.08 -29.77
CA PHE A 29 8.69 11.29 -28.55
C PHE A 29 10.12 10.80 -28.29
N GLY A 30 11.01 11.72 -27.93
CA GLY A 30 12.45 11.45 -27.95
C GLY A 30 13.28 12.30 -27.01
N ALA A 31 12.72 13.31 -26.34
CA ALA A 31 13.40 13.89 -25.20
C ALA A 31 13.22 12.92 -24.03
N LYS A 32 14.31 12.23 -23.63
CA LYS A 32 14.36 11.50 -22.37
C LYS A 32 13.89 12.46 -21.29
N ALA A 33 12.82 12.11 -20.58
CA ALA A 33 12.30 12.93 -19.50
C ALA A 33 13.47 13.29 -18.57
N GLU A 34 13.68 14.58 -18.33
CA GLU A 34 14.70 15.02 -17.40
C GLU A 34 14.23 14.60 -15.99
N LEU A 35 15.04 13.76 -15.36
CA LEU A 35 14.80 13.26 -14.01
C LEU A 35 15.79 13.92 -13.06
N ASP A 36 15.34 14.23 -11.84
CA ASP A 36 16.25 14.63 -10.77
C ASP A 36 17.03 13.43 -10.20
N GLN A 37 17.90 13.70 -9.22
CA GLN A 37 18.75 12.69 -8.61
C GLN A 37 17.99 11.59 -7.83
N TYR A 38 16.69 11.78 -7.60
CA TYR A 38 15.79 10.84 -6.93
C TYR A 38 14.89 10.09 -7.93
N GLY A 39 15.03 10.36 -9.24
CA GLY A 39 14.18 9.79 -10.27
C GLY A 39 12.82 10.49 -10.46
N GLY A 40 12.64 11.68 -9.90
CA GLY A 40 11.46 12.52 -10.11
C GLY A 40 11.50 13.27 -11.43
N TRP A 41 10.37 13.36 -12.13
CA TRP A 41 10.26 14.04 -13.40
C TRP A 41 10.16 15.57 -13.22
N THR A 42 11.07 16.32 -13.86
CA THR A 42 11.18 17.77 -13.67
C THR A 42 10.08 18.60 -14.34
N GLY A 43 9.21 17.97 -15.14
CA GLY A 43 8.17 18.67 -15.89
C GLY A 43 7.01 19.20 -15.05
N ILE A 44 6.84 18.70 -13.82
CA ILE A 44 5.87 19.24 -12.85
C ILE A 44 6.61 19.49 -11.54
N LYS A 45 6.47 20.69 -11.01
CA LYS A 45 7.12 21.15 -9.78
C LYS A 45 6.14 21.17 -8.62
N GLY A 46 6.53 20.56 -7.51
CA GLY A 46 5.93 20.75 -6.19
C GLY A 46 6.86 21.54 -5.28
N LYS A 47 6.59 21.51 -3.97
CA LYS A 47 7.42 22.18 -2.97
C LYS A 47 8.73 21.42 -2.74
N LYS A 48 9.87 22.12 -2.76
CA LYS A 48 11.16 21.56 -2.35
C LYS A 48 11.26 21.53 -0.82
N THR A 49 11.03 20.38 -0.20
CA THR A 49 11.06 20.21 1.27
C THR A 49 12.33 19.52 1.78
N GLY A 50 13.13 18.93 0.90
CA GLY A 50 14.26 18.07 1.30
C GLY A 50 13.85 16.63 1.62
N PHE A 51 12.57 16.28 1.55
CA PHE A 51 12.06 14.93 1.79
C PHE A 51 10.98 14.55 0.77
N PHE A 52 10.78 13.24 0.59
CA PHE A 52 9.60 12.77 -0.12
C PHE A 52 8.34 13.16 0.64
N HIS A 53 7.33 13.66 -0.08
CA HIS A 53 6.04 14.02 0.51
C HIS A 53 4.92 13.91 -0.52
N LEU A 54 3.68 13.98 -0.05
CA LEU A 54 2.50 14.04 -0.90
C LEU A 54 2.09 15.50 -1.10
N GLU A 55 1.78 15.86 -2.35
CA GLU A 55 1.23 17.16 -2.70
C GLU A 55 0.09 16.99 -3.71
N LYS A 56 -0.96 17.80 -3.58
CA LYS A 56 -2.05 17.85 -4.56
C LYS A 56 -1.80 18.97 -5.56
N ILE A 57 -1.50 18.62 -6.81
CA ILE A 57 -1.23 19.54 -7.92
C ILE A 57 -2.27 19.30 -9.00
N ASP A 58 -2.96 20.35 -9.44
CA ASP A 58 -4.01 20.30 -10.48
C ASP A 58 -5.06 19.20 -10.25
N GLY A 59 -5.50 19.05 -9.00
CA GLY A 59 -6.53 18.08 -8.63
C GLY A 59 -6.03 16.65 -8.41
N ARG A 60 -4.75 16.35 -8.65
CA ARG A 60 -4.15 15.01 -8.48
C ARG A 60 -3.13 14.99 -7.34
N ASN A 61 -3.17 13.93 -6.52
CA ASN A 61 -2.13 13.69 -5.53
C ASN A 61 -0.90 13.07 -6.19
N TRP A 62 0.26 13.67 -5.94
CA TRP A 62 1.56 13.22 -6.41
C TRP A 62 2.48 12.95 -5.23
N PHE A 63 3.37 11.97 -5.36
CA PHE A 63 4.60 11.99 -4.58
C PHE A 63 5.50 13.08 -5.17
N ILE A 64 6.19 13.80 -4.32
CA ILE A 64 7.14 14.85 -4.68
C ILE A 64 8.50 14.45 -4.11
N THR A 65 9.55 14.53 -4.90
CA THR A 65 10.93 14.27 -4.47
C THR A 65 11.43 15.33 -3.50
N PRO A 66 12.53 15.06 -2.78
CA PRO A 66 13.23 16.08 -1.98
C PRO A 66 13.59 17.36 -2.75
N ASP A 67 13.83 17.27 -4.06
CA ASP A 67 14.14 18.40 -4.94
C ASP A 67 12.91 19.14 -5.48
N GLY A 68 11.70 18.69 -5.16
CA GLY A 68 10.45 19.36 -5.53
C GLY A 68 9.92 18.97 -6.90
N ASN A 69 10.20 17.76 -7.39
CA ASN A 69 9.70 17.26 -8.67
C ASN A 69 8.70 16.13 -8.46
N VAL A 70 7.71 15.99 -9.35
CA VAL A 70 6.77 14.87 -9.25
C VAL A 70 7.49 13.53 -9.38
N PHE A 71 7.05 12.57 -8.59
CA PHE A 71 7.59 11.23 -8.53
C PHE A 71 6.46 10.23 -8.61
N TYR A 72 6.67 9.16 -9.36
CA TYR A 72 5.75 8.03 -9.39
C TYR A 72 6.57 6.78 -9.00
N PRO A 73 6.43 6.28 -7.75
CA PRO A 73 7.21 5.14 -7.30
C PRO A 73 6.82 3.89 -8.08
N VAL A 74 7.79 3.32 -8.79
CA VAL A 74 7.71 1.97 -9.37
C VAL A 74 8.79 1.14 -8.68
N ALA A 75 8.35 0.37 -7.69
CA ALA A 75 9.24 -0.27 -6.73
C ALA A 75 9.38 -1.78 -6.94
N LEU A 76 10.58 -2.32 -6.67
CA LEU A 76 10.82 -3.75 -6.53
C LEU A 76 10.92 -4.14 -5.05
N SER A 77 10.35 -5.29 -4.70
CA SER A 77 10.59 -5.98 -3.44
C SER A 77 11.63 -7.08 -3.62
N HIS A 78 12.20 -7.58 -2.52
CA HIS A 78 13.08 -8.77 -2.52
C HIS A 78 14.40 -8.66 -3.31
N MET A 79 14.91 -7.45 -3.55
CA MET A 79 16.19 -7.20 -4.27
C MET A 79 17.39 -7.93 -3.64
N LEU A 80 17.41 -8.09 -2.31
CA LEU A 80 18.30 -8.99 -1.58
C LEU A 80 17.50 -9.75 -0.53
N SER A 81 17.28 -11.04 -0.75
CA SER A 81 16.51 -11.86 0.19
C SER A 81 16.85 -13.35 0.07
N GLY A 82 16.16 -14.20 0.83
CA GLY A 82 16.30 -15.65 0.70
C GLY A 82 15.99 -16.15 -0.71
N GLU A 83 15.04 -15.52 -1.42
CA GLU A 83 14.69 -15.89 -2.80
C GLU A 83 15.84 -15.65 -3.78
N THR A 84 16.67 -14.65 -3.54
CA THR A 84 17.78 -14.30 -4.44
C THR A 84 19.06 -15.09 -4.15
N ARG A 85 19.13 -15.80 -3.01
CA ARG A 85 20.35 -16.45 -2.52
C ARG A 85 20.94 -17.45 -3.52
N THR A 86 20.11 -18.27 -4.14
CA THR A 86 20.56 -19.24 -5.15
C THR A 86 21.14 -18.56 -6.38
N ALA A 87 20.49 -17.49 -6.84
CA ALA A 87 20.93 -16.73 -8.01
C ALA A 87 22.23 -15.96 -7.72
N ALA A 88 22.31 -15.26 -6.58
CA ALA A 88 23.52 -14.59 -6.11
C ALA A 88 24.71 -15.56 -5.98
N LYS A 89 24.47 -16.76 -5.43
CA LYS A 89 25.51 -17.80 -5.34
C LYS A 89 26.00 -18.26 -6.70
N LYS A 90 25.08 -18.58 -7.63
CA LYS A 90 25.43 -19.16 -8.94
C LYS A 90 26.04 -18.14 -9.90
N LEU A 91 25.56 -16.90 -9.90
CA LEU A 91 25.92 -15.88 -10.89
C LEU A 91 27.01 -14.93 -10.40
N PHE A 92 27.15 -14.74 -9.08
CA PHE A 92 28.07 -13.77 -8.48
C PHE A 92 29.01 -14.41 -7.44
N GLY A 93 29.10 -15.74 -7.38
CA GLY A 93 29.97 -16.41 -6.41
C GLY A 93 29.59 -16.13 -4.94
N ASN A 94 28.31 -15.82 -4.68
CA ASN A 94 27.76 -15.40 -3.38
C ASN A 94 28.21 -14.00 -2.93
N ASP A 95 28.77 -13.19 -3.82
CA ASP A 95 28.93 -11.75 -3.61
C ASP A 95 27.55 -11.07 -3.65
N LYS A 96 27.01 -10.82 -2.46
CA LYS A 96 25.70 -10.19 -2.29
C LYS A 96 25.71 -8.73 -2.72
N GLU A 97 26.81 -8.02 -2.50
CA GLU A 97 26.90 -6.60 -2.84
C GLU A 97 26.88 -6.44 -4.36
N ALA A 98 27.72 -7.20 -5.06
CA ALA A 98 27.71 -7.22 -6.53
C ALA A 98 26.34 -7.62 -7.10
N TRP A 99 25.66 -8.59 -6.48
CA TRP A 99 24.29 -8.96 -6.86
C TRP A 99 23.30 -7.79 -6.76
N VAL A 100 23.28 -7.06 -5.65
CA VAL A 100 22.32 -5.95 -5.46
C VAL A 100 22.66 -4.78 -6.36
N CYS A 101 23.93 -4.41 -6.49
CA CYS A 101 24.37 -3.33 -7.38
C CYS A 101 23.97 -3.62 -8.84
N ASP A 102 24.17 -4.85 -9.31
CA ASP A 102 23.72 -5.27 -10.65
C ASP A 102 22.18 -5.29 -10.77
N SER A 103 21.48 -5.75 -9.73
CA SER A 103 20.02 -5.76 -9.68
C SER A 103 19.42 -4.35 -9.77
N VAL A 104 19.99 -3.36 -9.06
CA VAL A 104 19.56 -1.95 -9.12
C VAL A 104 19.74 -1.37 -10.52
N LYS A 105 20.86 -1.67 -11.19
CA LYS A 105 21.10 -1.22 -12.57
C LYS A 105 20.06 -1.79 -13.53
N LYS A 106 19.82 -3.10 -13.47
CA LYS A 106 18.79 -3.76 -14.30
C LYS A 106 17.38 -3.25 -13.99
N ALA A 107 17.08 -2.99 -12.73
CA ALA A 107 15.81 -2.41 -12.31
C ALA A 107 15.59 -1.04 -12.97
N ARG A 108 16.62 -0.18 -12.97
CA ARG A 108 16.58 1.13 -13.65
C ARG A 108 16.40 0.99 -15.15
N ASP A 109 17.09 0.06 -15.80
CA ASP A 109 16.94 -0.20 -17.23
C ASP A 109 15.52 -0.64 -17.61
N MET A 110 14.82 -1.31 -16.69
CA MET A 110 13.41 -1.70 -16.83
C MET A 110 12.41 -0.58 -16.41
N GLY A 111 12.90 0.57 -15.93
CA GLY A 111 12.06 1.70 -15.51
C GLY A 111 11.62 1.69 -14.05
N PHE A 112 12.15 0.78 -13.21
CA PHE A 112 11.98 0.87 -11.76
C PHE A 112 12.86 1.98 -11.19
N ASN A 113 12.33 2.71 -10.22
CA ASN A 113 12.99 3.88 -9.63
C ASN A 113 13.06 3.84 -8.10
N SER A 114 12.62 2.73 -7.50
CA SER A 114 12.63 2.59 -6.04
C SER A 114 12.61 1.13 -5.58
N ALA A 115 12.84 0.91 -4.29
CA ALA A 115 12.76 -0.39 -3.64
C ALA A 115 11.84 -0.37 -2.41
N LEU A 116 11.29 -1.54 -2.08
CA LEU A 116 10.89 -1.83 -0.70
C LEU A 116 12.15 -2.23 0.06
N GLY A 117 12.54 -1.50 1.11
CA GLY A 117 13.71 -1.78 1.95
C GLY A 117 13.60 -3.18 2.54
N GLY A 118 14.23 -4.14 1.87
CA GLY A 118 14.44 -5.51 2.34
C GLY A 118 13.26 -6.48 2.40
N ALA A 119 12.02 -6.17 1.98
CA ALA A 119 10.87 -7.09 2.17
C ALA A 119 10.81 -7.70 3.59
N SER A 120 11.13 -6.86 4.58
CA SER A 120 11.49 -7.26 5.93
C SER A 120 10.26 -7.62 6.77
N SER A 121 10.51 -8.45 7.78
CA SER A 121 9.57 -8.81 8.84
C SER A 121 10.36 -9.30 10.06
N PRO A 122 9.75 -9.42 11.26
CA PRO A 122 10.48 -9.84 12.44
C PRO A 122 11.18 -11.19 12.23
N GLU A 123 10.45 -12.20 11.72
CA GLU A 123 11.01 -13.54 11.53
C GLU A 123 11.98 -13.61 10.34
N ARG A 124 11.76 -12.85 9.26
CA ARG A 124 12.72 -12.79 8.15
C ARG A 124 14.04 -12.17 8.60
N ASN A 125 13.98 -11.12 9.41
CA ASN A 125 15.17 -10.44 9.91
C ASN A 125 15.93 -11.34 10.88
N LEU A 126 15.24 -12.00 11.82
CA LEU A 126 15.84 -12.93 12.77
C LEU A 126 16.53 -14.12 12.09
N ASN A 127 15.92 -14.67 11.03
CA ASN A 127 16.46 -15.83 10.32
C ASN A 127 17.50 -15.49 9.25
N GLY A 128 17.95 -14.23 9.16
CA GLY A 128 18.93 -13.80 8.16
C GLY A 128 18.43 -13.98 6.71
N TYR A 129 17.11 -13.90 6.52
CA TYR A 129 16.48 -13.96 5.19
C TYR A 129 16.88 -12.74 4.37
N VAL A 130 17.08 -11.58 5.01
CA VAL A 130 17.46 -10.31 4.38
C VAL A 130 18.68 -9.73 5.09
N ASP A 131 19.57 -9.12 4.32
CA ASP A 131 20.71 -8.35 4.81
C ASP A 131 20.37 -6.86 4.67
N LEU A 132 19.67 -6.31 5.66
CA LEU A 132 19.13 -4.95 5.62
C LEU A 132 20.25 -3.89 5.50
N PRO A 133 21.31 -3.92 6.36
CA PRO A 133 22.37 -2.93 6.26
C PRO A 133 23.04 -2.91 4.89
N LEU A 134 23.29 -4.09 4.29
CA LEU A 134 23.87 -4.17 2.96
C LEU A 134 22.93 -3.63 1.87
N SER A 135 21.65 -3.99 1.93
CA SER A 135 20.66 -3.53 0.95
C SER A 135 20.53 -2.01 0.97
N GLU A 136 20.37 -1.43 2.16
CA GLU A 136 20.18 0.00 2.35
C GLU A 136 21.45 0.78 1.99
N LYS A 137 22.64 0.29 2.35
CA LYS A 137 23.92 0.84 1.89
C LYS A 137 23.96 0.95 0.36
N VAL A 138 23.66 -0.14 -0.36
CA VAL A 138 23.68 -0.13 -1.83
C VAL A 138 22.63 0.84 -2.40
N PHE A 139 21.43 0.90 -1.80
CA PHE A 139 20.42 1.86 -2.23
C PHE A 139 20.86 3.31 -2.02
N GLU A 140 21.55 3.62 -0.93
CA GLU A 140 22.11 4.93 -0.67
C GLU A 140 23.22 5.30 -1.68
N GLU A 141 24.19 4.40 -1.87
CA GLU A 141 25.31 4.59 -2.80
C GLU A 141 24.85 4.75 -4.25
N GLU A 142 23.85 3.96 -4.66
CA GLU A 142 23.27 4.03 -6.00
C GLU A 142 22.26 5.18 -6.14
N LYS A 143 21.89 5.90 -5.08
CA LYS A 143 20.80 6.89 -5.05
C LYS A 143 19.46 6.31 -5.52
N PHE A 144 19.09 5.15 -5.00
CA PHE A 144 17.86 4.43 -5.34
C PHE A 144 16.86 4.55 -4.17
N PRO A 145 15.85 5.43 -4.25
CA PRO A 145 14.92 5.65 -3.16
C PRO A 145 14.27 4.37 -2.64
N TYR A 146 14.06 4.27 -1.32
CA TYR A 146 13.54 3.06 -0.70
C TYR A 146 12.63 3.36 0.50
N ALA A 147 11.73 2.43 0.79
CA ALA A 147 10.90 2.49 2.00
C ALA A 147 11.50 1.66 3.14
N VAL A 148 11.45 2.13 4.38
CA VAL A 148 12.04 1.48 5.56
C VAL A 148 10.99 0.73 6.38
N GLY A 149 11.32 -0.46 6.87
CA GLY A 149 10.39 -1.27 7.67
C GLY A 149 10.35 -0.82 9.13
N VAL A 150 9.16 -0.43 9.61
CA VAL A 150 8.85 -0.23 11.03
C VAL A 150 7.78 -1.24 11.41
N ILE A 151 8.17 -2.50 11.62
CA ILE A 151 7.20 -3.59 11.61
C ILE A 151 6.35 -3.56 12.89
N LEU A 152 5.12 -3.07 12.81
CA LEU A 152 4.23 -2.94 13.97
C LEU A 152 3.61 -4.28 14.36
N MET A 153 3.54 -5.22 13.40
CA MET A 153 2.88 -6.51 13.60
C MET A 153 3.49 -7.61 12.75
N LYS A 154 3.61 -8.81 13.34
CA LYS A 154 4.00 -10.00 12.60
C LYS A 154 2.87 -10.42 11.66
N HIS A 155 3.24 -11.01 10.53
CA HIS A 155 2.25 -11.72 9.73
C HIS A 155 1.77 -12.96 10.50
N PRO A 156 0.48 -13.37 10.47
CA PRO A 156 0.03 -14.54 11.24
C PRO A 156 0.76 -15.86 10.92
N TRP A 157 1.37 -15.98 9.75
CA TRP A 157 2.20 -17.14 9.37
C TRP A 157 3.57 -17.16 10.06
N GLU A 158 3.94 -16.06 10.71
CA GLU A 158 5.18 -15.88 11.44
C GLU A 158 5.03 -16.13 12.94
N PHE A 159 3.81 -16.47 13.39
CA PHE A 159 3.57 -16.85 14.77
C PHE A 159 4.20 -18.20 15.07
N VAL A 160 4.90 -18.27 16.19
CA VAL A 160 5.40 -19.54 16.75
C VAL A 160 4.27 -20.28 17.45
N GLU A 161 4.50 -21.56 17.76
CA GLU A 161 3.50 -22.37 18.48
C GLU A 161 3.09 -21.68 19.81
N GLY A 162 1.77 -21.48 19.97
CA GLY A 162 1.20 -20.79 21.13
C GLY A 162 1.11 -19.26 21.02
N GLU A 163 1.72 -18.65 20.00
CA GLU A 163 1.58 -17.21 19.73
C GLU A 163 0.25 -16.94 18.99
N THR A 164 -0.44 -15.86 19.38
CA THR A 164 -1.67 -15.39 18.73
C THR A 164 -1.57 -13.91 18.43
N LEU A 165 -2.62 -13.32 17.84
CA LEU A 165 -2.68 -11.88 17.64
C LEU A 165 -2.51 -11.14 19.00
N PRO A 166 -1.88 -9.96 19.04
CA PRO A 166 -1.86 -9.14 20.25
C PRO A 166 -3.21 -8.45 20.49
N ASP A 167 -3.51 -8.11 21.75
CA ASP A 167 -4.53 -7.10 22.06
C ASP A 167 -3.98 -5.71 21.70
N ILE A 168 -4.44 -5.15 20.58
CA ILE A 168 -3.92 -3.88 20.07
C ILE A 168 -4.35 -2.66 20.90
N PHE A 169 -5.29 -2.85 21.81
CA PHE A 169 -5.77 -1.82 22.73
C PHE A 169 -5.06 -1.88 24.09
N ASP A 170 -4.26 -2.91 24.34
CA ASP A 170 -3.45 -2.98 25.54
C ASP A 170 -2.33 -1.93 25.50
N PRO A 171 -2.11 -1.13 26.55
CA PRO A 171 -1.00 -0.17 26.61
C PRO A 171 0.38 -0.79 26.38
N ALA A 172 0.56 -2.09 26.63
CA ALA A 172 1.78 -2.81 26.29
C ALA A 172 2.03 -2.88 24.78
N TYR A 173 0.98 -2.96 23.96
CA TYR A 173 1.11 -2.95 22.51
C TYR A 173 1.52 -1.57 21.99
N THR A 174 1.01 -0.48 22.56
CA THR A 174 1.46 0.88 22.26
C THR A 174 2.95 1.04 22.53
N ARG A 175 3.42 0.61 23.72
CA ARG A 175 4.85 0.65 24.06
C ARG A 175 5.71 -0.16 23.08
N LEU A 176 5.25 -1.35 22.70
CA LEU A 176 5.93 -2.17 21.70
C LEU A 176 6.08 -1.45 20.35
N ILE A 177 5.05 -0.75 19.88
CA ILE A 177 5.09 0.04 18.65
C ILE A 177 6.08 1.20 18.78
N GLU A 178 6.04 1.93 19.88
CA GLU A 178 6.93 3.05 20.17
C GLU A 178 8.40 2.59 20.20
N ASP A 179 8.69 1.48 20.88
CA ASP A 179 10.04 0.91 20.93
C ASP A 179 10.56 0.52 19.54
N ARG A 180 9.70 -0.07 18.71
CA ARG A 180 10.07 -0.45 17.33
C ARG A 180 10.32 0.77 16.45
N ALA A 181 9.50 1.81 16.57
CA ALA A 181 9.73 3.07 15.87
C ALA A 181 11.02 3.75 16.35
N ALA A 182 11.26 3.80 17.66
CA ALA A 182 12.46 4.36 18.25
C ALA A 182 13.74 3.60 17.84
N ALA A 183 13.65 2.31 17.55
CA ALA A 183 14.77 1.53 17.03
C ALA A 183 15.03 1.77 15.54
N ALA A 184 13.98 1.86 14.71
CA ALA A 184 14.10 1.87 13.26
C ALA A 184 14.23 3.27 12.64
N VAL A 185 13.61 4.30 13.23
CA VAL A 185 13.47 5.62 12.62
C VAL A 185 14.70 6.52 12.82
N PRO A 186 15.28 6.67 14.02
CA PRO A 186 16.36 7.63 14.25
C PRO A 186 17.57 7.53 13.30
N PRO A 187 18.04 6.33 12.90
CA PRO A 187 19.18 6.21 11.98
C PRO A 187 18.94 6.77 10.58
N VAL A 188 17.67 6.83 10.14
CA VAL A 188 17.31 7.13 8.74
C VAL A 188 16.41 8.36 8.60
N LYS A 189 15.99 9.00 9.71
CA LYS A 189 15.00 10.09 9.73
C LYS A 189 15.36 11.30 8.87
N ASP A 190 16.65 11.58 8.68
CA ASP A 190 17.16 12.71 7.90
C ASP A 190 17.65 12.28 6.50
N ASN A 191 17.52 11.00 6.15
CA ASN A 191 17.97 10.48 4.86
C ASN A 191 16.95 10.85 3.75
N PRO A 192 17.32 11.68 2.76
CA PRO A 192 16.39 12.12 1.71
C PRO A 192 16.01 11.02 0.73
N LEU A 193 16.67 9.85 0.74
CA LEU A 193 16.31 8.70 -0.09
C LEU A 193 15.18 7.85 0.51
N VAL A 194 14.82 8.08 1.77
CA VAL A 194 13.72 7.36 2.41
C VAL A 194 12.39 7.88 1.91
N LEU A 195 11.67 7.04 1.16
CA LEU A 195 10.33 7.33 0.63
C LEU A 195 9.28 7.41 1.74
N GLY A 196 9.50 6.67 2.81
CA GLY A 196 8.58 6.53 3.94
C GLY A 196 8.78 5.22 4.68
N TYR A 197 7.91 4.96 5.65
CA TYR A 197 7.94 3.78 6.50
C TYR A 197 6.76 2.85 6.21
N TYR A 198 6.97 1.53 6.33
CA TYR A 198 5.91 0.53 6.19
C TYR A 198 5.82 -0.37 7.43
N TYR A 199 4.60 -0.77 7.80
CA TYR A 199 4.31 -1.44 9.07
C TYR A 199 4.22 -2.97 9.01
N GLY A 200 4.79 -3.58 7.97
CA GLY A 200 4.73 -5.01 7.69
C GLY A 200 3.84 -5.35 6.50
N PHE A 201 3.51 -6.64 6.34
CA PHE A 201 2.66 -7.13 5.26
C PHE A 201 1.59 -8.07 5.81
N GLY A 202 0.40 -8.04 5.21
CA GLY A 202 -0.67 -9.03 5.38
C GLY A 202 -1.26 -9.23 6.79
N ALA A 203 -0.75 -8.50 7.79
CA ALA A 203 -1.11 -8.70 9.19
C ALA A 203 -2.59 -8.36 9.47
N PHE A 204 -3.22 -7.54 8.63
CA PHE A 204 -4.64 -7.14 8.70
C PHE A 204 -5.52 -7.77 7.60
N ASN A 205 -5.08 -8.83 6.93
CA ASN A 205 -5.80 -9.41 5.78
C ASN A 205 -7.21 -9.94 6.09
N HIS A 206 -7.50 -10.22 7.36
CA HIS A 206 -8.72 -10.88 7.80
C HIS A 206 -9.33 -10.15 9.00
N SER A 207 -10.08 -9.08 8.72
CA SER A 207 -10.64 -8.21 9.76
C SER A 207 -11.55 -8.97 10.75
N GLN A 208 -12.26 -10.01 10.31
CA GLN A 208 -13.07 -10.84 11.21
C GLN A 208 -12.22 -11.62 12.21
N ASP A 209 -11.01 -12.05 11.83
CA ASP A 209 -10.13 -12.79 12.72
C ASP A 209 -9.65 -11.86 13.85
N TRP A 210 -9.41 -10.58 13.53
CA TRP A 210 -9.09 -9.54 14.51
C TRP A 210 -10.21 -9.26 15.50
N ILE A 211 -11.44 -9.12 15.03
CA ILE A 211 -12.60 -8.88 15.91
C ILE A 211 -12.82 -10.10 16.81
N ASN A 212 -12.87 -11.30 16.21
CA ASN A 212 -13.11 -12.54 16.93
C ASN A 212 -12.01 -12.80 17.96
N HIS A 213 -10.75 -12.52 17.61
CA HIS A 213 -9.64 -12.63 18.53
C HIS A 213 -9.83 -11.73 19.75
N HIS A 214 -10.06 -10.43 19.56
CA HIS A 214 -10.27 -9.52 20.70
C HIS A 214 -11.50 -9.89 21.52
N MET A 215 -12.57 -10.37 20.89
CA MET A 215 -13.75 -10.87 21.59
C MET A 215 -13.49 -12.18 22.33
N SER A 216 -12.48 -12.97 21.96
CA SER A 216 -12.09 -14.22 22.64
C SER A 216 -11.11 -14.02 23.80
N LEU A 217 -10.54 -12.81 23.92
CA LEU A 217 -9.64 -12.48 25.02
C LEU A 217 -10.37 -12.54 26.37
N GLY A 218 -9.57 -12.69 27.44
CA GLY A 218 -10.06 -12.89 28.79
C GLY A 218 -10.98 -11.75 29.28
N PRO A 219 -11.77 -11.99 30.35
CA PRO A 219 -12.72 -11.02 30.88
C PRO A 219 -12.11 -9.64 31.11
N ASN A 220 -12.74 -8.61 30.55
CA ASN A 220 -12.34 -7.21 30.62
C ASN A 220 -10.98 -6.88 29.97
N SER A 221 -10.48 -7.69 29.03
CA SER A 221 -9.35 -7.27 28.19
C SER A 221 -9.66 -5.97 27.45
N HIS A 222 -8.62 -5.20 27.15
CA HIS A 222 -8.75 -3.86 26.60
C HIS A 222 -9.55 -3.86 25.29
N GLY A 223 -9.17 -4.72 24.33
CA GLY A 223 -9.86 -4.75 23.04
C GLY A 223 -11.28 -5.29 23.11
N ARG A 224 -11.57 -6.20 24.05
CA ARG A 224 -12.93 -6.69 24.27
C ARG A 224 -13.83 -5.59 24.82
N VAL A 225 -13.31 -4.81 25.77
CA VAL A 225 -14.00 -3.65 26.34
C VAL A 225 -14.23 -2.58 25.27
N GLU A 226 -13.25 -2.30 24.43
CA GLU A 226 -13.37 -1.26 23.41
C GLU A 226 -14.42 -1.61 22.34
N ILE A 227 -14.40 -2.84 21.82
CA ILE A 227 -15.43 -3.33 20.88
C ILE A 227 -16.81 -3.28 21.55
N THR A 228 -16.92 -3.71 22.80
CA THR A 228 -18.19 -3.70 23.54
C THR A 228 -18.70 -2.27 23.76
N ASN A 229 -17.83 -1.32 24.10
CA ASN A 229 -18.18 0.08 24.30
C ASN A 229 -18.69 0.71 23.01
N LEU A 230 -18.03 0.44 21.88
CA LEU A 230 -18.47 0.89 20.55
C LEU A 230 -19.88 0.38 20.25
N LEU A 231 -20.13 -0.92 20.41
CA LEU A 231 -21.45 -1.50 20.17
C LEU A 231 -22.49 -0.94 21.14
N ASN A 232 -22.17 -0.85 22.42
CA ASN A 232 -23.08 -0.26 23.41
C ASN A 232 -23.46 1.19 23.05
N LYS A 233 -22.49 1.99 22.55
CA LYS A 233 -22.73 3.35 22.05
C LYS A 233 -23.62 3.36 20.81
N ARG A 234 -23.35 2.49 19.82
CA ARG A 234 -24.14 2.37 18.59
C ARG A 234 -25.60 2.02 18.86
N TYR A 235 -25.83 1.12 19.80
CA TYR A 235 -27.17 0.72 20.23
C TYR A 235 -27.76 1.66 21.30
N LYS A 236 -27.04 2.70 21.73
CA LYS A 236 -27.46 3.64 22.80
C LYS A 236 -27.87 2.92 24.10
N GLY A 237 -27.23 1.79 24.39
CA GLY A 237 -27.56 0.92 25.53
C GLY A 237 -28.83 0.07 25.35
N ASP A 238 -29.49 0.07 24.19
CA ASP A 238 -30.66 -0.77 23.91
C ASP A 238 -30.28 -2.24 23.74
N VAL A 239 -30.19 -2.94 24.87
CA VAL A 239 -29.88 -4.37 24.91
C VAL A 239 -30.95 -5.23 24.26
N LYS A 240 -32.22 -4.77 24.22
CA LYS A 240 -33.30 -5.55 23.62
C LYS A 240 -33.09 -5.62 22.10
N ARG A 241 -32.86 -4.47 21.46
CA ARG A 241 -32.53 -4.42 20.02
C ARG A 241 -31.25 -5.20 19.72
N PHE A 242 -30.22 -5.07 20.56
CA PHE A 242 -28.99 -5.83 20.39
C PHE A 242 -29.22 -7.34 20.42
N ASN A 243 -29.97 -7.82 21.42
CA ASN A 243 -30.34 -9.23 21.56
C ASN A 243 -31.13 -9.75 20.36
N GLU A 244 -32.02 -8.93 19.79
CA GLU A 244 -32.77 -9.27 18.57
C GLU A 244 -31.85 -9.46 17.36
N VAL A 245 -30.88 -8.55 17.15
CA VAL A 245 -29.91 -8.65 16.04
C VAL A 245 -29.00 -9.87 16.19
N TYR A 246 -28.44 -10.07 17.39
CA TYR A 246 -27.44 -11.10 17.62
C TYR A 246 -28.01 -12.46 18.03
N GLY A 247 -29.31 -12.57 18.28
CA GLY A 247 -29.94 -13.79 18.78
C GLY A 247 -29.46 -14.14 20.18
N MET A 248 -29.26 -13.14 21.03
CA MET A 248 -28.70 -13.27 22.38
C MET A 248 -29.75 -12.98 23.47
N ASN A 249 -29.38 -13.22 24.73
CA ASN A 249 -30.19 -12.89 25.90
C ASN A 249 -29.35 -12.24 27.01
N LEU A 250 -28.66 -11.14 26.65
CA LEU A 250 -27.87 -10.35 27.59
C LEU A 250 -28.75 -9.47 28.46
N LYS A 251 -28.34 -9.18 29.71
CA LYS A 251 -29.02 -8.20 30.57
C LYS A 251 -28.62 -6.78 30.22
N ARG A 252 -27.40 -6.60 29.73
CA ARG A 252 -26.82 -5.36 29.20
C ARG A 252 -25.77 -5.70 28.16
N ILE A 253 -25.55 -4.83 27.19
CA ILE A 253 -24.53 -5.06 26.13
C ILE A 253 -23.14 -5.25 26.75
N SER A 254 -22.83 -4.57 27.86
CA SER A 254 -21.57 -4.74 28.59
C SER A 254 -21.36 -6.10 29.25
N ASP A 255 -22.37 -7.00 29.28
CA ASP A 255 -22.13 -8.40 29.63
C ASP A 255 -21.17 -9.09 28.63
N LEU A 256 -21.03 -8.56 27.41
CA LEU A 256 -20.02 -8.99 26.44
C LEU A 256 -18.59 -8.88 26.97
N ASN A 257 -18.31 -7.99 27.94
CA ASN A 257 -16.96 -7.86 28.52
C ASN A 257 -16.49 -9.13 29.23
N THR A 258 -17.40 -10.01 29.67
CA THR A 258 -17.07 -11.09 30.61
C THR A 258 -17.80 -12.42 30.37
N LYS A 259 -18.94 -12.44 29.67
CA LYS A 259 -19.86 -13.60 29.67
C LYS A 259 -20.27 -14.13 28.31
N ALA A 260 -20.02 -13.38 27.24
CA ALA A 260 -20.50 -13.73 25.91
C ALA A 260 -19.61 -13.13 24.82
N GLU A 261 -19.50 -13.84 23.70
CA GLU A 261 -18.60 -13.49 22.60
C GLU A 261 -19.38 -13.30 21.31
N LEU A 262 -18.94 -12.33 20.51
CA LEU A 262 -19.41 -12.15 19.15
C LEU A 262 -18.43 -12.86 18.22
N VAL A 263 -18.97 -13.64 17.30
CA VAL A 263 -18.18 -14.33 16.28
C VAL A 263 -18.72 -13.95 14.91
N TYR A 264 -17.87 -13.34 14.10
CA TYR A 264 -18.14 -13.04 12.70
C TYR A 264 -17.55 -14.10 11.79
N GLY A 265 -18.33 -14.55 10.82
CA GLY A 265 -17.87 -15.47 9.79
C GLY A 265 -16.88 -14.81 8.81
N LYS A 266 -16.15 -15.64 8.07
CA LYS A 266 -15.19 -15.20 7.03
C LYS A 266 -15.85 -14.39 5.89
N ASP A 267 -17.15 -14.51 5.74
CA ASP A 267 -17.99 -13.79 4.79
C ASP A 267 -18.15 -12.30 5.14
N PHE A 268 -18.07 -11.91 6.41
CA PHE A 268 -18.12 -10.50 6.82
C PHE A 268 -16.94 -9.69 6.28
N GLY A 269 -15.72 -10.25 6.31
CA GLY A 269 -14.55 -9.64 5.64
C GLY A 269 -14.66 -9.55 4.12
N ARG A 270 -15.73 -10.11 3.54
CA ARG A 270 -16.07 -10.11 2.11
C ARG A 270 -17.43 -9.48 1.85
N ALA A 271 -17.98 -8.71 2.79
CA ALA A 271 -19.31 -8.10 2.64
C ALA A 271 -19.38 -7.11 1.46
N ASN A 272 -18.23 -6.58 1.01
CA ASN A 272 -18.12 -5.73 -0.19
C ASN A 272 -18.42 -6.47 -1.50
N TYR A 273 -18.38 -7.80 -1.54
CA TYR A 273 -18.79 -8.58 -2.70
C TYR A 273 -20.32 -8.70 -2.73
N PRO A 274 -21.02 -8.22 -3.78
CA PRO A 274 -22.49 -8.14 -3.78
C PRO A 274 -23.22 -9.46 -3.52
N SER A 275 -22.67 -10.60 -3.99
CA SER A 275 -23.24 -11.93 -3.75
C SER A 275 -23.09 -12.41 -2.31
N VAL A 276 -22.08 -11.90 -1.60
CA VAL A 276 -21.83 -12.22 -0.19
C VAL A 276 -22.66 -11.30 0.69
N GLY A 277 -22.53 -9.98 0.51
CA GLY A 277 -23.21 -8.98 1.34
C GLY A 277 -24.73 -9.15 1.40
N LYS A 278 -25.37 -9.52 0.28
CA LYS A 278 -26.84 -9.76 0.22
C LYS A 278 -27.34 -10.92 1.10
N ARG A 279 -26.45 -11.83 1.52
CA ARG A 279 -26.81 -12.99 2.36
C ARG A 279 -26.55 -12.73 3.85
N LEU A 280 -25.85 -11.66 4.17
CA LEU A 280 -25.51 -11.30 5.55
C LEU A 280 -26.62 -10.44 6.16
N ASP A 281 -26.75 -10.52 7.49
CA ASP A 281 -27.60 -9.59 8.22
C ASP A 281 -27.03 -8.16 8.11
N ALA A 282 -27.85 -7.22 7.63
CA ALA A 282 -27.41 -5.86 7.36
C ALA A 282 -26.96 -5.12 8.64
N ASN A 283 -27.64 -5.33 9.77
CA ASN A 283 -27.24 -4.70 11.04
C ASN A 283 -25.87 -5.23 11.50
N LYS A 284 -25.65 -6.54 11.41
CA LYS A 284 -24.34 -7.13 11.75
C LYS A 284 -23.23 -6.66 10.81
N VAL A 285 -23.52 -6.43 9.53
CA VAL A 285 -22.54 -5.86 8.58
C VAL A 285 -22.21 -4.41 8.95
N GLU A 286 -23.20 -3.60 9.30
CA GLU A 286 -22.97 -2.23 9.78
C GLU A 286 -22.13 -2.20 11.06
N ASP A 287 -22.41 -3.11 12.00
CA ASP A 287 -21.65 -3.23 13.24
C ASP A 287 -20.22 -3.71 12.99
N PHE A 288 -20.03 -4.73 12.14
CA PHE A 288 -18.72 -5.17 11.69
C PHE A 288 -17.93 -4.03 11.06
N ASN A 289 -18.53 -3.30 10.12
CA ASN A 289 -17.90 -2.17 9.43
C ASN A 289 -17.53 -1.05 10.40
N ALA A 290 -18.33 -0.81 11.43
CA ALA A 290 -18.04 0.19 12.44
C ALA A 290 -16.89 -0.22 13.38
N ILE A 291 -16.70 -1.52 13.63
CA ILE A 291 -15.58 -2.01 14.44
C ILE A 291 -14.25 -1.88 13.68
N VAL A 292 -14.26 -2.08 12.35
CA VAL A 292 -13.05 -2.05 11.52
C VAL A 292 -12.66 -0.66 11.01
N SER A 293 -13.56 0.33 11.10
CA SER A 293 -13.34 1.71 10.63
C SER A 293 -12.58 2.55 11.64
#